data_AF-A0AB36KQ41-F1
#
_entry.id   AF-A0AB36KQ41-F1
#
_cell.length_a   1.000
_cell.length_b   1.000
_cell.length_c   1.000
_cell.angle_alpha   90.00
_cell.angle_beta   90.00
_cell.angle_gamma   90.00
#
_symmetry.space_group_name_H-M   'P 1'
#
loop_
_entity.id
_entity.type
_entity.pdbx_description
1 polymer ?
#
loop_
_entity_poly.entity_id
_entity_poly.type
_entity_poly.pdbx_seq_one_letter_code
_entity_poly.pdbx_strand_id
1 'polypeptide(L)'
;MAQPLFDFDLKRVSRENYKTGKAAINFPHPGSTTGGWHFLSYFERESGVAKVSLAGIHYPDTIAYFGDLGIIDVTAELAERGWSVDSHRLFMADHYRAAADMIVRWALSESNHCSVEIDDWFPSPAERQRLLEIVDTGRSKLSGVGRWQKVEDWLRTQTVS
;
A
#
# COMPACT_ATOMS: atom_id res chain seq x y z
N MET A 1 6.70 24.85 -0.69
CA MET A 1 7.59 23.79 -1.20
C MET A 1 6.71 22.61 -1.56
N ALA A 2 6.84 22.04 -2.77
CA ALA A 2 6.12 20.81 -3.09
C ALA A 2 6.66 19.69 -2.19
N GLN A 3 5.76 19.00 -1.50
CA GLN A 3 6.15 17.86 -0.67
C GLN A 3 6.79 16.80 -1.59
N PRO A 4 7.95 16.22 -1.21
CA PRO A 4 8.59 15.21 -2.03
C PRO A 4 7.62 14.04 -2.28
N LEU A 5 7.67 13.45 -3.48
CA LEU A 5 6.78 12.35 -3.85
C LEU A 5 7.16 11.02 -3.20
N PHE A 6 8.43 10.89 -2.80
CA PHE A 6 9.03 9.67 -2.28
C PHE A 6 10.04 9.98 -1.18
N ASP A 7 10.22 8.99 -0.31
CA ASP A 7 11.39 8.82 0.54
C ASP A 7 12.44 8.01 -0.19
N PHE A 8 13.70 8.19 0.20
CA PHE A 8 14.86 7.53 -0.41
C PHE A 8 15.79 6.83 0.58
N ASP A 9 15.80 7.23 1.86
CA ASP A 9 16.74 6.73 2.88
C ASP A 9 16.09 5.88 3.98
N LEU A 10 14.78 5.69 3.91
CA LEU A 10 13.96 4.90 4.85
C LEU A 10 13.96 5.42 6.31
N LYS A 11 14.59 6.55 6.62
CA LYS A 11 14.73 7.04 8.01
C LYS A 11 13.41 7.50 8.62
N ARG A 12 12.47 7.93 7.77
CA ARG A 12 11.12 8.38 8.19
C ARG A 12 10.13 7.22 8.34
N VAL A 13 10.54 6.00 8.00
CA VAL A 13 9.67 4.83 8.15
C VAL A 13 9.41 4.60 9.64
N SER A 14 8.16 4.49 10.03
CA SER A 14 7.76 4.04 11.36
C SER A 14 6.52 3.16 11.23
N ARG A 15 5.98 2.68 12.35
CA ARG A 15 4.72 1.94 12.31
C ARG A 15 3.55 2.82 11.86
N GLU A 16 3.60 4.11 12.18
CA GLU A 16 2.62 5.12 11.78
C GLU A 16 2.87 5.60 10.35
N ASN A 17 4.14 5.77 9.95
CA ASN A 17 4.55 6.18 8.60
C ASN A 17 5.17 5.00 7.85
N TYR A 18 4.43 3.90 7.77
CA TYR A 18 4.91 2.68 7.14
C TYR A 18 4.94 2.83 5.61
N LYS A 19 5.76 1.98 4.96
CA LYS A 19 5.89 1.97 3.50
C LYS A 19 4.63 1.40 2.85
N THR A 20 4.09 2.09 1.85
CA THR A 20 2.85 1.68 1.19
C THR A 20 2.84 1.96 -0.32
N GLY A 21 1.72 1.69 -0.99
CA GLY A 21 1.49 1.94 -2.40
C GLY A 21 2.26 1.00 -3.31
N LYS A 22 2.67 1.49 -4.48
CA LYS A 22 3.32 0.66 -5.51
C LYS A 22 4.66 0.05 -5.06
N ALA A 23 5.38 0.66 -4.13
CA ALA A 23 6.59 0.07 -3.58
C ALA A 23 6.27 -1.16 -2.71
N ALA A 24 5.23 -1.09 -1.88
CA ALA A 24 4.81 -2.19 -1.02
C ALA A 24 4.16 -3.33 -1.82
N ILE A 25 3.26 -3.03 -2.77
CA ILE A 25 2.65 -4.06 -3.63
C ILE A 25 3.70 -4.81 -4.46
N ASN A 26 4.84 -4.18 -4.79
CA ASN A 26 5.91 -4.81 -5.55
C ASN A 26 7.00 -5.45 -4.69
N PHE A 27 6.87 -5.43 -3.36
CA PHE A 27 7.85 -6.06 -2.49
C PHE A 27 7.52 -7.56 -2.34
N PRO A 28 8.48 -8.48 -2.58
CA PRO A 28 8.21 -9.90 -2.48
C PRO A 28 7.93 -10.29 -1.01
N HIS A 29 6.79 -10.94 -0.77
CA HIS A 29 6.41 -11.46 0.54
C HIS A 29 6.22 -12.97 0.51
N PRO A 30 6.75 -13.70 1.52
CA PRO A 30 6.47 -15.13 1.68
C PRO A 30 4.95 -15.37 1.77
N GLY A 31 4.44 -16.27 0.93
CA GLY A 31 3.00 -16.61 0.91
C GLY A 31 2.11 -15.63 0.16
N SER A 32 2.66 -14.61 -0.48
CA SER A 32 1.92 -13.81 -1.46
C SER A 32 2.16 -14.31 -2.88
N THR A 33 1.09 -14.45 -3.65
CA THR A 33 1.10 -14.80 -5.08
C THR A 33 1.07 -13.58 -5.99
N THR A 34 1.06 -12.36 -5.42
CA THR A 34 0.99 -11.11 -6.16
C THR A 34 2.19 -10.21 -5.93
N GLY A 35 2.41 -9.27 -6.84
CA GLY A 35 3.49 -8.30 -6.74
C GLY A 35 4.82 -8.78 -7.32
N GLY A 36 5.82 -7.92 -7.23
CA GLY A 36 7.21 -8.22 -7.62
C GLY A 36 7.59 -7.83 -9.05
N TRP A 37 6.61 -7.58 -9.94
CA TRP A 37 6.86 -7.25 -11.35
C TRP A 37 7.78 -6.04 -11.54
N HIS A 38 7.68 -5.06 -10.64
CA HIS A 38 8.48 -3.83 -10.70
C HIS A 38 9.40 -3.65 -9.49
N PHE A 39 9.76 -4.73 -8.78
CA PHE A 39 10.59 -4.65 -7.57
C PHE A 39 11.85 -3.78 -7.76
N LEU A 40 12.62 -4.04 -8.84
CA LEU A 40 13.86 -3.30 -9.12
C LEU A 40 13.64 -1.81 -9.39
N SER A 41 12.46 -1.41 -9.86
CA SER A 41 12.12 0.00 -10.10
C SER A 41 11.96 0.81 -8.80
N TYR A 42 11.65 0.12 -7.69
CA TYR A 42 11.48 0.72 -6.36
C TYR A 42 12.64 0.41 -5.41
N PHE A 43 13.33 -0.70 -5.62
CA PHE A 43 14.39 -1.22 -4.78
C PHE A 43 15.63 -1.52 -5.63
N GLU A 44 16.34 -0.47 -6.04
CA GLU A 44 17.58 -0.61 -6.80
C GLU A 44 18.78 -0.54 -5.85
N ARG A 45 19.33 -1.70 -5.54
CA ARG A 45 20.44 -1.81 -4.57
C ARG A 45 21.71 -1.10 -5.06
N GLU A 46 22.00 -1.17 -6.36
CA GLU A 46 23.24 -0.62 -6.95
C GLU A 46 23.29 0.90 -6.89
N SER A 47 22.15 1.57 -7.04
CA SER A 47 22.06 3.04 -6.92
C SER A 47 21.86 3.51 -5.48
N GLY A 48 21.54 2.61 -4.53
CA GLY A 48 21.26 2.95 -3.15
C GLY A 48 19.96 3.76 -2.97
N VAL A 49 19.08 3.78 -3.97
CA VAL A 49 17.81 4.52 -3.95
C VAL A 49 16.63 3.59 -3.73
N ALA A 50 15.95 3.70 -2.58
CA ALA A 50 14.66 3.06 -2.35
C ALA A 50 13.54 4.06 -2.59
N LYS A 51 12.81 4.01 -3.71
CA LYS A 51 11.73 4.96 -4.02
C LYS A 51 10.45 4.54 -3.31
N VAL A 52 10.19 5.07 -2.12
CA VAL A 52 9.08 4.57 -1.29
C VAL A 52 8.10 5.68 -0.93
N SER A 53 6.80 5.37 -0.99
CA SER A 53 5.77 6.23 -0.43
C SER A 53 5.45 5.79 0.99
N LEU A 54 5.22 6.75 1.89
CA LEU A 54 4.89 6.49 3.29
C LEU A 54 3.45 6.93 3.57
N ALA A 55 2.73 6.12 4.34
CA ALA A 55 1.44 6.53 4.91
C ALA A 55 1.62 7.79 5.78
N GLY A 56 0.62 8.66 5.81
CA GLY A 56 0.66 9.93 6.56
C GLY A 56 1.56 11.03 5.99
N ILE A 57 2.46 10.71 5.05
CA ILE A 57 3.38 11.68 4.44
C ILE A 57 3.11 11.82 2.93
N HIS A 58 3.21 10.74 2.17
CA HIS A 58 3.01 10.74 0.71
C HIS A 58 1.61 10.21 0.34
N TYR A 59 1.03 9.39 1.22
CA TYR A 59 -0.33 8.89 1.18
C TYR A 59 -1.13 9.47 2.34
N PRO A 60 -2.48 9.50 2.25
CA PRO A 60 -3.30 9.74 3.42
C PRO A 60 -2.91 8.81 4.57
N ASP A 61 -3.07 9.27 5.80
CA ASP A 61 -3.04 8.38 6.94
C ASP A 61 -4.29 7.49 6.92
N THR A 62 -4.08 6.18 6.72
CA THR A 62 -5.14 5.19 6.65
C THR A 62 -5.31 4.39 7.94
N ILE A 63 -4.54 4.68 9.00
CA ILE A 63 -4.73 4.08 10.34
C ILE A 63 -6.16 4.33 10.83
N ALA A 64 -6.71 5.51 10.56
CA ALA A 64 -8.09 5.85 10.93
C ALA A 64 -9.15 4.95 10.25
N TYR A 65 -8.82 4.31 9.12
CA TYR A 65 -9.71 3.47 8.33
C TYR A 65 -9.51 1.99 8.63
N PHE A 66 -8.26 1.54 8.74
CA PHE A 66 -7.91 0.11 8.79
C PHE A 66 -7.16 -0.30 10.07
N GLY A 67 -6.87 0.65 10.96
CA GLY A 67 -6.00 0.42 12.11
C GLY A 67 -4.63 -0.12 11.69
N ASP A 68 -4.12 -1.07 12.44
CA ASP A 68 -2.83 -1.73 12.17
C ASP A 68 -2.92 -2.89 11.16
N LEU A 69 -4.10 -3.17 10.60
CA LEU A 69 -4.32 -4.33 9.75
C LEU A 69 -3.40 -4.31 8.52
N GLY A 70 -2.65 -5.39 8.31
CA GLY A 70 -1.72 -5.54 7.20
C GLY A 70 -0.46 -4.67 7.29
N ILE A 71 -0.18 -4.02 8.43
CA ILE A 71 1.13 -3.40 8.69
C ILE A 71 2.05 -4.45 9.30
N ILE A 72 3.17 -4.72 8.64
CA ILE A 72 4.14 -5.74 9.06
C ILE A 72 5.51 -5.13 9.29
N ASP A 73 6.29 -5.78 10.17
CA ASP A 73 7.71 -5.50 10.33
C ASP A 73 8.48 -6.21 9.21
N VAL A 74 9.28 -5.46 8.46
CA VAL A 74 10.11 -5.96 7.34
C VAL A 74 11.60 -5.71 7.57
N THR A 75 11.99 -5.49 8.83
CA THR A 75 13.36 -5.10 9.19
C THR A 75 14.36 -6.18 8.77
N ALA A 76 14.06 -7.45 9.06
CA ALA A 76 14.95 -8.57 8.72
C ALA A 76 15.00 -8.78 7.20
N GLU A 77 13.86 -8.77 6.54
CA GLU A 77 13.71 -9.00 5.09
C GLU A 77 14.44 -7.92 4.28
N LEU A 78 14.36 -6.67 4.71
CA LEU A 78 15.10 -5.56 4.10
C LEU A 78 16.60 -5.67 4.38
N ALA A 79 17.00 -6.01 5.61
CA ALA A 79 18.40 -6.17 5.97
C ALA A 79 19.08 -7.27 5.15
N GLU A 80 18.42 -8.42 4.96
CA GLU A 80 18.89 -9.50 4.08
C GLU A 80 19.12 -9.05 2.64
N ARG A 81 18.38 -8.03 2.18
CA ARG A 81 18.46 -7.47 0.82
C ARG A 81 19.41 -6.28 0.74
N GLY A 82 20.15 -5.98 1.80
CA GLY A 82 21.13 -4.91 1.88
C GLY A 82 20.55 -3.54 2.28
N TRP A 83 19.30 -3.50 2.72
CA TRP A 83 18.61 -2.30 3.18
C TRP A 83 18.47 -2.35 4.70
N SER A 84 19.46 -1.79 5.41
CA SER A 84 19.40 -1.64 6.86
C SER A 84 19.51 -0.17 7.25
N VAL A 85 18.81 0.20 8.32
CA VAL A 85 18.92 1.50 8.96
C VAL A 85 19.28 1.22 10.40
N ASP A 86 20.42 1.73 10.86
CA ASP A 86 20.99 1.39 12.16
C ASP A 86 19.98 1.57 13.30
N SER A 87 19.78 0.49 14.07
CA SER A 87 18.87 0.44 15.24
C SER A 87 17.42 0.87 14.96
N HIS A 88 16.97 0.82 13.71
CA HIS A 88 15.66 1.32 13.29
C HIS A 88 14.78 0.22 12.71
N ARG A 89 13.57 0.05 13.25
CA ARG A 89 12.60 -0.92 12.72
C ARG A 89 11.91 -0.35 11.49
N LEU A 90 11.80 -1.16 10.47
CA LEU A 90 11.16 -0.80 9.20
C LEU A 90 9.82 -1.51 9.08
N PHE A 91 8.78 -0.73 8.78
CA PHE A 91 7.42 -1.23 8.61
C PHE A 91 6.93 -1.01 7.19
N MET A 92 6.08 -1.92 6.73
CA MET A 92 5.51 -1.91 5.38
C MET A 92 4.09 -2.46 5.42
N ALA A 93 3.25 -2.00 4.49
CA ALA A 93 2.00 -2.65 4.19
C ALA A 93 2.24 -3.99 3.49
N ASP A 94 1.52 -5.04 3.90
CA ASP A 94 1.32 -6.19 3.04
C ASP A 94 0.57 -5.77 1.76
N HIS A 95 0.43 -6.71 0.81
CA HIS A 95 -0.15 -6.39 -0.50
C HIS A 95 -1.60 -5.92 -0.41
N TYR A 96 -2.39 -6.48 0.51
CA TYR A 96 -3.79 -6.10 0.69
C TYR A 96 -3.90 -4.70 1.29
N ARG A 97 -3.10 -4.39 2.31
CA ARG A 97 -3.05 -3.05 2.92
C ARG A 97 -2.52 -2.01 1.92
N ALA A 98 -1.51 -2.35 1.12
CA ALA A 98 -0.97 -1.45 0.10
C ALA A 98 -2.03 -1.11 -0.96
N ALA A 99 -2.79 -2.09 -1.43
CA ALA A 99 -3.90 -1.87 -2.35
C ALA A 99 -5.02 -1.05 -1.69
N ALA A 100 -5.40 -1.36 -0.43
CA ALA A 100 -6.41 -0.60 0.31
C ALA A 100 -6.01 0.88 0.50
N ASP A 101 -4.73 1.15 0.81
CA ASP A 101 -4.21 2.52 0.92
C ASP A 101 -4.28 3.28 -0.40
N MET A 102 -4.02 2.58 -1.52
CA MET A 102 -4.17 3.14 -2.87
C MET A 102 -5.63 3.45 -3.21
N ILE A 103 -6.56 2.58 -2.82
CA ILE A 103 -8.00 2.81 -2.99
C ILE A 103 -8.44 4.03 -2.18
N VAL A 104 -8.04 4.16 -0.90
CA VAL A 104 -8.39 5.33 -0.08
C VAL A 104 -7.80 6.61 -0.66
N ARG A 105 -6.52 6.60 -1.07
CA ARG A 105 -5.90 7.75 -1.73
C ARG A 105 -6.68 8.20 -2.96
N TRP A 106 -7.08 7.25 -3.80
CA TRP A 106 -7.88 7.54 -4.98
C TRP A 106 -9.29 8.04 -4.62
N ALA A 107 -9.96 7.40 -3.66
CA ALA A 107 -11.32 7.73 -3.24
C ALA A 107 -11.41 9.16 -2.69
N LEU A 108 -10.40 9.59 -1.93
CA LEU A 108 -10.31 10.94 -1.38
C LEU A 108 -9.91 12.01 -2.42
N SER A 109 -9.44 11.60 -3.60
CA SER A 109 -9.10 12.49 -4.70
C SER A 109 -10.29 12.75 -5.64
N GLU A 110 -10.16 13.75 -6.51
CA GLU A 110 -11.13 14.01 -7.59
C GLU A 110 -10.89 13.15 -8.85
N SER A 111 -9.89 12.27 -8.87
CA SER A 111 -9.61 11.42 -10.03
C SER A 111 -10.74 10.41 -10.29
N ASN A 112 -11.14 10.24 -11.55
CA ASN A 112 -12.08 9.19 -11.96
C ASN A 112 -11.41 7.83 -12.20
N HIS A 113 -10.08 7.76 -12.19
CA HIS A 113 -9.33 6.54 -12.47
C HIS A 113 -8.58 6.05 -11.23
N CYS A 114 -8.87 4.82 -10.81
CA CYS A 114 -8.15 4.09 -9.77
C CYS A 114 -7.07 3.22 -10.43
N SER A 115 -5.84 3.30 -9.93
CA SER A 115 -4.68 2.55 -10.47
C SER A 115 -4.54 1.12 -9.93
N VAL A 116 -5.54 0.66 -9.17
CA VAL A 116 -5.60 -0.69 -8.59
C VAL A 116 -6.33 -1.59 -9.57
N GLU A 117 -5.70 -2.71 -9.92
CA GLU A 117 -6.22 -3.69 -10.86
C GLU A 117 -6.46 -4.98 -10.08
N ILE A 118 -7.66 -5.14 -9.53
CA ILE A 118 -7.96 -6.24 -8.59
C ILE A 118 -7.80 -7.61 -9.28
N ASP A 119 -8.24 -7.73 -10.53
CA ASP A 119 -8.19 -9.01 -11.24
C ASP A 119 -6.76 -9.49 -11.51
N ASP A 120 -5.86 -8.55 -11.80
CA ASP A 120 -4.45 -8.82 -12.10
C ASP A 120 -3.66 -9.04 -10.80
N TRP A 121 -3.90 -8.22 -9.77
CA TRP A 121 -3.13 -8.28 -8.54
C TRP A 121 -3.69 -9.30 -7.55
N PHE A 122 -4.94 -9.71 -7.63
CA PHE A 122 -5.52 -10.68 -6.70
C PHE A 122 -6.36 -11.67 -7.51
N PRO A 123 -5.72 -12.56 -8.28
CA PRO A 123 -6.40 -13.38 -9.27
C PRO A 123 -7.32 -14.42 -8.64
N SER A 124 -7.03 -14.91 -7.43
CA SER A 124 -7.87 -15.92 -6.78
C SER A 124 -9.08 -15.30 -6.04
N PRO A 125 -10.24 -15.98 -6.00
CA PRO A 125 -11.40 -15.49 -5.26
C PRO A 125 -11.12 -15.22 -3.78
N ALA A 126 -10.27 -16.02 -3.14
CA ALA A 126 -9.91 -15.86 -1.73
C ALA A 126 -9.08 -14.59 -1.49
N GLU A 127 -8.13 -14.27 -2.37
CA GLU A 127 -7.35 -13.03 -2.29
C GLU A 127 -8.24 -11.80 -2.50
N ARG A 128 -9.15 -11.85 -3.49
CA ARG A 128 -10.12 -10.76 -3.72
C ARG A 128 -10.99 -10.53 -2.50
N GLN A 129 -11.56 -11.60 -1.95
CA GLN A 129 -12.41 -11.53 -0.77
C GLN A 129 -11.65 -10.91 0.41
N ARG A 130 -10.39 -11.29 0.62
CA ARG A 130 -9.55 -10.70 1.67
C ARG A 130 -9.29 -9.20 1.46
N LEU A 131 -9.03 -8.76 0.23
CA LEU A 131 -8.92 -7.32 -0.07
C LEU A 131 -10.23 -6.58 0.26
N LEU A 132 -11.36 -7.13 -0.18
CA LEU A 132 -12.68 -6.53 0.05
C LEU A 132 -13.00 -6.42 1.53
N GLU A 133 -12.65 -7.42 2.34
CA GLU A 133 -12.80 -7.39 3.79
C GLU A 133 -12.01 -6.23 4.42
N ILE A 134 -10.75 -6.01 4.02
CA ILE A 134 -9.97 -4.86 4.50
C ILE A 134 -10.65 -3.55 4.11
N VAL A 135 -11.03 -3.39 2.83
CA VAL A 135 -11.67 -2.16 2.35
C VAL A 135 -12.98 -1.88 3.09
N ASP A 136 -13.76 -2.91 3.41
CA ASP A 136 -15.02 -2.80 4.13
C ASP A 136 -14.86 -2.28 5.57
N THR A 137 -13.75 -2.59 6.25
CA THR A 137 -13.49 -2.02 7.59
C THR A 137 -13.40 -0.49 7.58
N GLY A 138 -12.97 0.10 6.46
CA GLY A 138 -12.93 1.54 6.25
C GLY A 138 -14.27 2.18 5.86
N ARG A 139 -15.32 1.39 5.61
CA ARG A 139 -16.62 1.84 5.07
C ARG A 139 -17.21 3.01 5.85
N SER A 140 -17.30 2.90 7.18
CA SER A 140 -17.92 3.94 8.01
C SER A 140 -17.17 5.27 7.92
N LYS A 141 -15.83 5.24 7.90
CA LYS A 141 -14.99 6.43 7.79
C LYS A 141 -15.08 7.07 6.40
N LEU A 142 -15.02 6.27 5.34
CA LEU A 142 -15.22 6.74 3.96
C LEU A 142 -16.62 7.30 3.73
N SER A 143 -17.65 6.70 4.35
CA SER A 143 -19.02 7.20 4.30
C SER A 143 -19.15 8.55 5.01
N GLY A 144 -18.50 8.70 6.16
CA GLY A 144 -18.49 9.95 6.93
C GLY A 144 -17.90 11.15 6.17
N VAL A 145 -17.07 10.90 5.16
CA VAL A 145 -16.51 11.93 4.27
C VAL A 145 -17.12 11.90 2.85
N GLY A 146 -18.21 11.16 2.64
CA GLY A 146 -18.93 11.12 1.36
C GLY A 146 -18.20 10.43 0.21
N ARG A 147 -17.18 9.59 0.48
CA ARG A 147 -16.37 8.91 -0.54
C ARG A 147 -16.66 7.42 -0.71
N TRP A 148 -17.47 6.82 0.17
CA TRP A 148 -17.80 5.39 0.06
C TRP A 148 -18.52 5.03 -1.25
N GLN A 149 -19.49 5.83 -1.69
CA GLN A 149 -20.24 5.53 -2.93
C GLN A 149 -19.31 5.39 -4.14
N LYS A 150 -18.32 6.27 -4.24
CA LYS A 150 -17.29 6.21 -5.29
C LYS A 150 -16.52 4.88 -5.27
N VAL A 151 -16.16 4.39 -4.08
CA VAL A 151 -15.48 3.09 -3.93
C VAL A 151 -16.41 1.95 -4.33
N GLU A 152 -17.66 1.97 -3.86
CA GLU A 152 -18.63 0.92 -4.18
C GLU A 152 -18.91 0.84 -5.68
N ASP A 153 -19.13 1.97 -6.35
CA ASP A 153 -19.35 2.03 -7.79
C ASP A 153 -18.15 1.47 -8.56
N TRP A 154 -16.93 1.83 -8.15
CA TRP A 154 -15.73 1.28 -8.77
C TRP A 154 -15.58 -0.23 -8.53
N LEU A 155 -15.80 -0.73 -7.31
CA LEU A 155 -15.75 -2.17 -7.01
C LEU A 155 -16.69 -2.99 -7.90
N ARG A 156 -17.89 -2.46 -8.21
CA ARG A 156 -18.84 -3.12 -9.14
C ARG A 156 -18.28 -3.26 -10.56
N THR A 157 -17.40 -2.37 -10.99
CA THR A 157 -16.73 -2.47 -12.29
C THR A 157 -15.60 -3.52 -12.30
N GLN A 158 -15.08 -3.89 -11.12
CA GLN A 158 -14.03 -4.90 -10.95
C GLN A 158 -14.58 -6.32 -10.88
N THR A 159 -15.90 -6.50 -10.72
CA THR A 159 -16.57 -7.81 -10.67
C THR A 159 -17.02 -8.33 -12.04
N VAL A 160 -16.63 -7.67 -13.13
CA VAL A 160 -16.97 -8.10 -14.50
C VAL A 160 -15.88 -9.06 -15.00
N SER A 161 -15.96 -10.33 -14.58
CA SER A 161 -15.21 -11.45 -15.17
C SER A 161 -16.02 -12.73 -15.06
#